data_AF-A0A3M1EPU4-F1
#
_entry.id   AF-A0A3M1EPU4-F1
#
_cell.length_a   1.000
_cell.length_b   1.000
_cell.length_c   1.000
_cell.angle_alpha   90.00
_cell.angle_beta   90.00
_cell.angle_gamma   90.00
#
_symmetry.space_group_name_H-M   'P 1'
#
loop_
_entity.id
_entity.type
_entity.pdbx_description
1 polymer ?
#
loop_
_entity_poly.entity_id
_entity_poly.type
_entity_poly.pdbx_seq_one_letter_code
_entity_poly.pdbx_strand_id
1 'polypeptide(L)' 'MPASPHVLCRVLIPRDLAAGQYQVELGLYDRGTGQRRPVFQAGMPASDRLLVGPVTVRSRS' A
#
# COMPACT_ATOMS: atom_id res chain seq x y z
N MET A 1 13.94 -13.40 -18.93
CA MET A 1 13.78 -12.33 -17.90
C MET A 1 13.39 -13.00 -16.59
N PRO A 2 14.11 -12.81 -15.48
CA PRO A 2 13.63 -13.31 -14.19
C PRO A 2 12.34 -12.58 -13.82
N ALA A 3 11.38 -13.29 -13.21
CA ALA A 3 10.17 -12.68 -12.70
C ALA A 3 10.55 -11.59 -11.68
N SER A 4 9.96 -10.40 -11.81
CA SER A 4 10.09 -9.36 -10.79
C SER A 4 9.60 -9.93 -9.46
N PRO A 5 10.37 -9.84 -8.36
CA PRO A 5 9.93 -10.33 -7.08
C PRO A 5 8.70 -9.54 -6.63
N HIS A 6 7.57 -10.22 -6.50
CA HIS A 6 6.37 -9.65 -5.90
C HIS A 6 6.50 -9.73 -4.38
N VAL A 7 6.16 -8.63 -3.70
CA VAL A 7 6.02 -8.61 -2.24
C VAL A 7 4.54 -8.81 -1.91
N LEU A 8 4.22 -9.90 -1.21
CA LEU A 8 2.87 -10.14 -0.70
C LEU A 8 2.71 -9.44 0.66
N CYS A 9 1.70 -8.57 0.77
CA CYS A 9 1.33 -7.93 2.02
C CYS A 9 -0.09 -8.36 2.41
N ARG A 10 -0.28 -8.78 3.68
CA ARG A 10 -1.60 -9.09 4.24
C ARG A 10 -1.93 -8.06 5.31
N VAL A 11 -3.10 -7.46 5.21
CA VAL A 11 -3.61 -6.49 6.18
C VAL A 11 -4.77 -7.14 6.92
N LEU A 12 -4.67 -7.18 8.24
CA LEU A 12 -5.79 -7.57 9.10
C LEU A 12 -6.65 -6.32 9.34
N ILE A 13 -7.96 -6.45 9.13
CA ILE A 13 -8.91 -5.37 9.38
C ILE A 13 -9.69 -5.64 10.68
N PRO A 14 -10.09 -4.58 11.43
CA PRO A 14 -10.99 -4.71 12.57
C PRO A 14 -12.30 -5.39 12.15
N ARG A 15 -12.88 -6.21 13.05
CA ARG A 15 -14.15 -6.91 12.77
C ARG A 15 -15.35 -5.96 12.68
N ASP A 16 -15.25 -4.83 13.35
CA ASP A 16 -16.23 -3.75 13.44
C ASP A 16 -15.93 -2.60 12.45
N LEU A 17 -14.97 -2.80 11.54
CA LEU A 17 -14.70 -1.84 10.48
C LEU A 17 -15.98 -1.63 9.65
N ALA A 18 -16.39 -0.38 9.53
CA ALA A 18 -17.58 -0.02 8.79
C ALA A 18 -17.50 -0.51 7.33
N ALA A 19 -18.64 -0.91 6.78
CA ALA A 19 -18.72 -1.17 5.35
C ALA A 19 -18.49 0.15 4.59
N GLY A 20 -17.72 0.10 3.50
CA GLY A 20 -17.36 1.30 2.76
C GLY A 20 -16.19 1.09 1.80
N GLN A 21 -15.84 2.17 1.10
CA GLN A 21 -14.64 2.21 0.26
C GLN A 21 -13.48 2.82 1.03
N TYR A 22 -12.34 2.15 1.01
CA TYR A 22 -11.13 2.58 1.69
C TYR A 22 -10.00 2.74 0.68
N GLN A 23 -9.30 3.87 0.76
CA GLN A 23 -8.07 4.08 0.00
C GLN A 23 -6.92 3.35 0.70
N VAL A 24 -6.19 2.52 -0.03
CA VAL A 24 -5.00 1.83 0.48
C VAL A 24 -3.76 2.62 0.07
N GLU A 25 -2.89 2.91 1.03
CA GLU A 25 -1.61 3.57 0.80
C GLU A 25 -0.46 2.62 1.12
N LEU A 26 0.52 2.51 0.22
CA LEU A 26 1.71 1.68 0.38
C LEU A 26 2.96 2.55 0.37
N GLY A 27 3.71 2.56 1.47
CA GLY A 27 5.01 3.23 1.58
C GLY A 27 6.13 2.22 1.80
N LEU A 28 7.31 2.49 1.25
CA LEU A 28 8.53 1.74 1.54
C LEU A 28 9.38 2.54 2.52
N TYR A 29 9.85 1.87 3.56
CA TYR A 29 10.77 2.46 4.53
C TYR A 29 12.14 1.84 4.40
N ASP A 30 13.17 2.67 4.48
CA ASP A 30 14.54 2.23 4.66
C ASP A 30 14.70 1.68 6.08
N ARG A 31 15.14 0.41 6.21
CA ARG A 31 15.19 -0.26 7.51
C ARG A 31 16.25 0.31 8.47
N GLY A 32 17.33 0.88 7.95
CA GLY A 32 18.40 1.41 8.79
C GLY A 32 18.05 2.78 9.38
N THR A 33 17.36 3.61 8.59
CA THR A 33 17.04 5.00 8.96
C THR A 33 15.59 5.20 9.40
N GLY A 34 14.70 4.27 9.09
CA GLY A 34 13.26 4.43 9.29
C GLY A 34 12.61 5.48 8.38
N GLN A 35 13.35 6.03 7.41
CA GLN A 35 12.83 7.06 6.50
C GLN A 35 12.03 6.45 5.36
N ARG A 36 10.99 7.17 4.92
CA ARG A 36 10.23 6.80 3.70
C ARG A 36 11.11 6.98 2.48
N ARG A 37 11.07 5.98 1.60
CA ARG A 37 11.68 6.04 0.27
C ARG A 37 10.71 6.69 -0.72
N PRO A 38 11.20 7.54 -1.63
CA PRO A 38 10.36 8.13 -2.65
C PRO A 38 9.92 7.08 -3.68
N VAL A 39 8.70 7.25 -4.18
CA VAL A 39 8.20 6.63 -5.40
C VAL A 39 8.63 7.51 -6.57
N PHE A 40 9.21 6.89 -7.59
CA PHE A 40 9.64 7.57 -8.80
C PHE A 40 8.64 7.35 -9.92
N GLN A 41 8.35 8.42 -10.66
CA GLN A 41 7.60 8.39 -11.90
C GLN A 41 8.41 9.11 -12.97
N ALA A 42 8.63 8.44 -14.11
CA ALA A 42 9.51 8.93 -15.18
C ALA A 42 10.90 9.39 -14.67
N GLY A 43 11.45 8.67 -13.68
CA GLY A 43 12.77 8.96 -13.09
C GLY A 43 12.80 10.09 -12.06
N MET A 44 11.68 10.78 -11.83
CA MET A 44 11.57 11.88 -10.86
C MET A 44 10.79 11.46 -9.61
N PRO A 45 11.19 11.90 -8.40
CA PRO A 45 10.40 11.68 -7.19
C PRO A 45 9.01 12.31 -7.36
N ALA A 46 7.96 11.52 -7.18
CA ALA A 46 6.58 11.97 -7.37
C ALA A 46 5.76 11.92 -6.07
N SER A 47 6.10 11.00 -5.16
CA SER A 47 5.40 10.79 -3.88
C SER A 47 6.29 10.00 -2.90
N ASP A 48 5.88 9.87 -1.65
CA ASP A 48 6.48 8.97 -0.65
C ASP A 48 5.65 7.68 -0.41
N ARG A 49 4.59 7.52 -1.20
CA ARG A 49 3.66 6.39 -1.14
C ARG A 49 2.97 6.15 -2.48
N LEU A 50 2.57 4.90 -2.71
CA LEU A 50 1.70 4.49 -3.80
C LEU A 50 0.25 4.41 -3.30
N LEU A 51 -0.68 4.95 -4.09
CA LEU A 51 -2.10 4.69 -3.90
C LEU A 51 -2.45 3.37 -4.60
N VAL A 52 -2.75 2.35 -3.81
CA VAL A 52 -3.31 1.09 -4.33
C VAL A 52 -4.80 1.31 -4.53
N GLY A 53 -5.37 0.77 -5.62
CA GLY A 53 -6.79 0.95 -5.94
C GLY A 53 -7.71 0.72 -4.73
N PRO A 54 -8.86 1.42 -4.68
CA PRO A 54 -9.73 1.39 -3.52
C PRO A 54 -10.21 -0.04 -3.23
N VAL A 55 -10.33 -0.37 -1.95
CA VAL A 55 -10.86 -1.65 -1.49
C VAL A 55 -12.26 -1.44 -0.90
N THR A 56 -13.18 -2.34 -1.23
CA THR A 56 -14.53 -2.33 -0.66
C THR A 56 -14.58 -3.27 0.52
N VAL A 57 -14.82 -2.72 1.71
CA VAL A 57 -15.17 -3.49 2.91
C VAL A 57 -16.68 -3.68 2.90
N ARG A 58 -17.13 -4.93 3.06
CA ARG A 58 -18.54 -5.28 3.12
C ARG A 58 -18.84 -5.82 4.51
N SER A 59 -19.98 -5.44 5.08
CA SER A 59 -20.51 -6.14 6.25
C SER A 59 -20.81 -7.58 5.85
N ARG A 60 -20.50 -8.51 6.74
CA ARG A 60 -20.90 -9.90 6.58
C ARG A 60 -22.35 -9.98 7.05
N SER A 61 -23.29 -9.96 6.11
CA SER A 61 -24.70 -10.29 6.34
C SER A 61 -24.86 -11.78 6.63
#